data_AF-A0A4U0V8D7-F1
#
_entry.id   AF-A0A4U0V8D7-F1
#
_cell.length_a   1.000
_cell.length_b   1.000
_cell.length_c   1.000
_cell.angle_alpha   90.00
_cell.angle_beta   90.00
_cell.angle_gamma   90.00
#
_symmetry.space_group_name_H-M   'P 1'
#
loop_
_entity.id
_entity.type
_entity.pdbx_description
1 polymer ?
#
loop_
_entity_poly.entity_id
_entity_poly.type
_entity_poly.pdbx_seq_one_letter_code
_entity_poly.pdbx_strand_id
1 'polypeptide(L)'
;MSGTSSTSDEVVLREYYAPKAAQPSATFSGSYLHKIAFRHPGYRDEFEQNVLLTLYAFDNHSRGLHYATAHTACALVACNAWEGYLTHTRDGERLQLPADGLLTEKEYYFRLPGNTRYPVYPTFLNWKFPKDKMPPHWPEEIQDDGEGETALVAPPSVSGVTKAVIARDKGCIISKDQDYVEKAHLCPQSEAEWFRINGMGDYNLNDNLADEVITDDISNAIGLRPDIHKAFEDRRFIIVRKRDQWVVHFTNLTQNLGHRYHNTPLKLRTGASSRCLLIRFAWAIFPSVKKFLTRGASHTPPYTHIPPDSQKQHKPLEITEAPSDGTTYTSPNPYAGVAEKLAEKERVDKLRLSWLRPQRPSNPDLICCDYNAASAAHNSGIQGRAKWSRSQLCEKCLGVEYAKDRDDDEDEDLPPWVNGE
;
A
#
# COMPACT_ATOMS: atom_id res chain seq x y z
N MET A 1 78.46 1.65 13.15
CA MET A 1 78.15 0.65 12.11
C MET A 1 77.07 -0.26 12.64
N SER A 2 76.05 -0.50 11.82
CA SER A 2 74.99 -1.53 11.89
C SER A 2 74.19 -1.59 13.20
N GLY A 3 72.91 -1.22 13.27
CA GLY A 3 71.88 -1.25 12.23
C GLY A 3 71.38 -2.68 12.05
N THR A 4 70.30 -3.04 12.73
CA THR A 4 69.35 -4.09 12.34
C THR A 4 68.04 -3.93 13.14
N SER A 5 67.17 -3.05 12.65
CA SER A 5 65.74 -3.10 12.95
C SER A 5 65.15 -4.23 12.11
N SER A 6 64.87 -5.37 12.73
CA SER A 6 64.12 -6.47 12.13
C SER A 6 62.63 -6.09 12.11
N THR A 7 62.19 -5.42 11.05
CA THR A 7 60.77 -5.26 10.74
C THR A 7 60.22 -6.59 10.25
N SER A 8 59.22 -7.14 10.96
CA SER A 8 58.54 -8.38 10.60
C SER A 8 57.74 -8.22 9.31
N ASP A 9 58.19 -8.86 8.23
CA ASP A 9 57.51 -8.98 6.93
C ASP A 9 56.36 -10.02 6.95
N GLU A 10 55.62 -10.13 8.08
CA GLU A 10 54.54 -11.11 8.21
C GLU A 10 53.16 -10.50 7.97
N VAL A 11 52.33 -11.22 7.22
CA VAL A 11 50.93 -10.86 6.97
C VAL A 11 50.16 -10.93 8.28
N VAL A 12 49.69 -9.78 8.77
CA VAL A 12 48.80 -9.72 9.93
C VAL A 12 47.37 -10.03 9.48
N LEU A 13 46.88 -11.21 9.86
CA LEU A 13 45.46 -11.52 9.75
C LEU A 13 44.68 -10.68 10.76
N ARG A 14 43.70 -9.90 10.29
CA ARG A 14 42.77 -9.20 11.17
C ARG A 14 41.80 -10.20 11.81
N GLU A 15 41.48 -9.97 13.08
CA GLU A 15 40.34 -10.65 13.70
C GLU A 15 39.03 -10.30 12.96
N TYR A 16 38.03 -11.16 13.13
CA TYR A 16 36.70 -10.89 12.62
C TYR A 16 36.21 -9.54 13.14
N TYR A 17 36.00 -8.59 12.23
CA TYR A 17 35.41 -7.30 12.57
C TYR A 17 33.91 -7.49 12.75
N ALA A 18 33.49 -7.72 13.98
CA ALA A 18 32.08 -7.81 14.32
C ALA A 18 31.38 -6.48 14.02
N PRO A 19 30.23 -6.48 13.32
CA PRO A 19 29.45 -5.27 13.11
C PRO A 19 29.13 -4.64 14.46
N LYS A 20 29.35 -3.32 14.58
CA LYS A 20 29.04 -2.58 15.80
C LYS A 20 27.54 -2.75 16.12
N ALA A 21 27.23 -3.26 17.31
CA ALA A 21 25.85 -3.36 17.77
C ALA A 21 25.26 -1.93 17.87
N ALA A 22 24.02 -1.74 17.41
CA ALA A 22 23.35 -0.47 17.69
C ALA A 22 23.16 -0.33 19.19
N GLN A 23 23.47 0.86 19.67
CA GLN A 23 23.21 1.24 21.04
C GLN A 23 21.91 2.04 21.10
N PRO A 24 21.01 1.76 22.07
CA PRO A 24 21.08 0.65 23.02
C PRO A 24 20.65 -0.69 22.39
N SER A 25 21.43 -1.75 22.62
CA SER A 25 21.13 -3.15 22.21
C SER A 25 19.86 -3.73 22.86
N ALA A 26 19.22 -2.95 23.74
CA ALA A 26 18.29 -3.38 24.75
C ALA A 26 16.83 -2.95 24.49
N THR A 27 16.43 -2.78 23.24
CA THR A 27 15.07 -2.30 22.91
C THR A 27 14.35 -3.19 21.91
N PHE A 28 15.05 -4.03 21.16
CA PHE A 28 14.43 -4.89 20.16
C PHE A 28 14.07 -6.27 20.74
N SER A 29 12.78 -6.61 20.70
CA SER A 29 12.30 -7.87 21.26
C SER A 29 12.57 -9.09 20.36
N GLY A 30 12.70 -8.89 19.04
CA GLY A 30 13.16 -9.88 18.04
C GLY A 30 12.42 -11.21 17.96
N SER A 31 11.29 -11.38 18.65
CA SER A 31 10.59 -12.66 18.75
C SER A 31 9.39 -12.73 17.81
N TYR A 32 9.22 -13.89 17.16
CA TYR A 32 8.07 -14.17 16.29
C TYR A 32 6.74 -14.19 17.06
N LEU A 33 6.80 -14.37 18.39
CA LEU A 33 5.65 -14.40 19.28
C LEU A 33 5.14 -13.00 19.64
N HIS A 34 5.93 -11.95 19.39
CA HIS A 34 5.63 -10.59 19.82
C HIS A 34 4.84 -9.87 18.74
N LYS A 35 3.56 -10.21 18.66
CA LYS A 35 2.58 -9.61 17.74
C LYS A 35 1.40 -9.05 18.51
N ILE A 36 0.84 -7.99 17.97
CA ILE A 36 -0.39 -7.35 18.44
C ILE A 36 -1.41 -7.37 17.30
N ALA A 37 -2.59 -7.90 17.58
CA ALA A 37 -3.72 -7.92 16.66
C ALA A 37 -4.57 -6.66 16.84
N PHE A 38 -4.87 -5.97 15.74
CA PHE A 38 -5.78 -4.83 15.74
C PHE A 38 -7.09 -5.26 15.09
N ARG A 39 -8.19 -5.14 15.83
CA ARG A 39 -9.50 -5.65 15.47
C ARG A 39 -10.45 -4.54 15.05
N HIS A 40 -11.36 -4.89 14.15
CA HIS A 40 -12.48 -4.08 13.72
C HIS A 40 -13.70 -4.35 14.61
N PRO A 41 -14.32 -3.34 15.22
CA PRO A 41 -15.38 -3.54 16.20
C PRO A 41 -16.70 -4.03 15.58
N GLY A 42 -16.95 -3.75 14.30
CA GLY A 42 -18.20 -4.09 13.62
C GLY A 42 -18.35 -5.55 13.19
N TYR A 43 -17.38 -6.41 13.50
CA TYR A 43 -17.40 -7.83 13.16
C TYR A 43 -17.12 -8.67 14.40
N ARG A 44 -17.66 -9.90 14.41
CA ARG A 44 -17.52 -10.83 15.54
C ARG A 44 -16.07 -11.27 15.71
N ASP A 45 -15.70 -11.57 16.95
CA ASP A 45 -14.34 -12.01 17.31
C ASP A 45 -14.06 -13.46 16.88
N GLU A 46 -15.13 -14.22 16.63
CA GLU A 46 -15.10 -15.62 16.20
C GLU A 46 -14.23 -15.80 14.95
N PHE A 47 -13.41 -16.85 14.97
CA PHE A 47 -12.52 -17.24 13.87
C PHE A 47 -11.56 -16.15 13.37
N GLU A 48 -11.30 -15.12 14.19
CA GLU A 48 -10.41 -14.00 13.86
C GLU A 48 -10.83 -13.25 12.58
N GLN A 49 -12.14 -13.25 12.25
CA GLN A 49 -12.66 -12.59 11.05
C GLN A 49 -12.59 -11.06 11.13
N ASN A 50 -12.42 -10.52 12.33
CA ASN A 50 -12.37 -9.08 12.56
C ASN A 50 -10.94 -8.53 12.74
N VAL A 51 -9.89 -9.33 12.59
CA VAL A 51 -8.51 -8.83 12.68
C VAL A 51 -8.19 -8.02 11.43
N LEU A 52 -8.12 -6.70 11.56
CA LEU A 52 -7.75 -5.76 10.48
C LEU A 52 -6.33 -5.99 10.00
N LEU A 53 -5.40 -6.02 10.95
CA LEU A 53 -3.98 -6.16 10.70
C LEU A 53 -3.28 -6.66 11.98
N THR A 54 -2.07 -7.17 11.80
CA THR A 54 -1.23 -7.64 12.89
C THR A 54 0.14 -7.01 12.74
N LEU A 55 0.65 -6.39 13.80
CA LEU A 55 1.96 -5.74 13.82
C LEU A 55 2.87 -6.44 14.82
N TYR A 56 4.17 -6.43 14.54
CA TYR A 56 5.15 -6.89 15.51
C TYR A 56 5.44 -5.81 16.56
N ALA A 57 5.59 -6.24 17.81
CA ALA A 57 5.83 -5.39 18.95
C ALA A 57 7.31 -5.46 19.37
N PHE A 58 8.10 -4.69 18.63
CA PHE A 58 9.56 -4.71 18.67
C PHE A 58 10.16 -3.52 19.43
N ASP A 59 9.36 -2.64 20.03
CA ASP A 59 9.82 -1.37 20.58
C ASP A 59 10.42 -1.44 21.98
N ASN A 60 10.18 -2.53 22.71
CA ASN A 60 10.90 -2.85 23.93
C ASN A 60 11.02 -4.38 24.11
N HIS A 61 11.90 -4.83 25.00
CA HIS A 61 12.02 -6.25 25.36
C HIS A 61 10.72 -6.88 25.90
N SER A 62 9.88 -6.06 26.51
CA SER A 62 8.58 -6.44 27.07
C SER A 62 7.45 -6.52 26.04
N ARG A 63 7.78 -6.66 24.74
CA ARG A 63 6.81 -6.84 23.65
C ARG A 63 5.93 -5.61 23.41
N GLY A 64 6.51 -4.43 23.55
CA GLY A 64 5.85 -3.15 23.34
C GLY A 64 5.81 -2.78 21.86
N LEU A 65 4.72 -2.12 21.46
CA LEU A 65 4.60 -1.45 20.17
C LEU A 65 4.27 0.02 20.39
N HIS A 66 4.98 0.90 19.72
CA HIS A 66 4.77 2.33 19.75
C HIS A 66 3.33 2.69 19.32
N TYR A 67 2.62 3.39 20.21
CA TYR A 67 1.20 3.69 20.06
C TYR A 67 0.88 4.46 18.78
N ALA A 68 1.57 5.58 18.52
CA ALA A 68 1.29 6.39 17.33
C ALA A 68 1.59 5.64 16.02
N THR A 69 2.58 4.72 16.03
CA THR A 69 2.84 3.85 14.87
C THR A 69 1.68 2.88 14.63
N ALA A 70 1.21 2.20 15.68
CA ALA A 70 0.06 1.31 15.60
C ALA A 70 -1.22 2.04 15.17
N HIS A 71 -1.48 3.21 15.74
CA HIS A 71 -2.61 4.07 15.42
C HIS A 71 -2.58 4.49 13.95
N THR A 72 -1.44 5.01 13.46
CA THR A 72 -1.27 5.42 12.07
C THR A 72 -1.54 4.26 11.11
N ALA A 73 -1.01 3.07 11.40
CA ALA A 73 -1.25 1.87 10.59
C ALA A 73 -2.74 1.50 10.51
N CYS A 74 -3.46 1.56 11.63
CA CYS A 74 -4.90 1.28 11.65
C CYS A 74 -5.69 2.35 10.90
N ALA A 75 -5.38 3.62 11.11
CA ALA A 75 -6.06 4.74 10.46
C ALA A 75 -5.86 4.72 8.94
N LEU A 76 -4.65 4.41 8.44
CA LEU A 76 -4.37 4.25 7.01
C LEU A 76 -5.31 3.21 6.36
N VAL A 77 -5.45 2.07 7.01
CA VAL A 77 -6.31 0.97 6.54
C VAL A 77 -7.78 1.33 6.65
N ALA A 78 -8.17 2.05 7.71
CA ALA A 78 -9.52 2.55 7.96
C ALA A 78 -9.82 3.88 7.24
N CYS A 79 -9.44 3.98 5.96
CA CYS A 79 -9.74 5.15 5.13
C CYS A 79 -9.19 6.49 5.63
N ASN A 80 -7.95 6.50 6.13
CA ASN A 80 -7.27 7.68 6.69
C ASN A 80 -8.02 8.29 7.90
N ALA A 81 -8.70 7.46 8.70
CA ALA A 81 -9.49 7.91 9.84
C ALA A 81 -8.60 8.28 11.05
N TRP A 82 -7.93 9.42 10.96
CA TRP A 82 -7.00 9.95 11.96
C TRP A 82 -7.65 10.23 13.32
N GLU A 83 -8.97 10.45 13.35
CA GLU A 83 -9.79 10.63 14.55
C GLU A 83 -10.10 9.33 15.29
N GLY A 84 -9.78 8.19 14.68
CA GLY A 84 -9.93 6.87 15.29
C GLY A 84 -9.08 6.72 16.55
N TYR A 85 -9.41 5.71 17.36
CA TYR A 85 -8.75 5.47 18.62
C TYR A 85 -8.72 3.99 18.98
N LEU A 86 -7.78 3.61 19.83
CA LEU A 86 -7.63 2.23 20.30
C LEU A 86 -8.37 2.03 21.63
N THR A 87 -8.82 0.80 21.85
CA THR A 87 -9.56 0.34 23.04
C THR A 87 -9.14 -1.08 23.40
N HIS A 88 -9.25 -1.46 24.68
CA HIS A 88 -8.94 -2.82 25.15
C HIS A 88 -10.01 -3.85 24.76
N THR A 89 -11.26 -3.43 24.71
CA THR A 89 -12.40 -4.29 24.39
C THR A 89 -13.21 -3.66 23.27
N ARG A 90 -14.01 -4.47 22.56
CA ARG A 90 -14.80 -4.03 21.41
C ARG A 90 -15.63 -2.77 21.65
N ASP A 91 -16.23 -2.70 22.84
CA ASP A 91 -17.15 -1.64 23.25
C ASP A 91 -16.57 -0.74 24.35
N GLY A 92 -15.29 -0.89 24.68
CA GLY A 92 -14.64 -0.21 25.80
C GLY A 92 -14.25 1.25 25.55
N GLU A 93 -13.76 1.88 26.61
CA GLU A 93 -13.30 3.26 26.60
C GLU A 93 -12.01 3.45 25.80
N ARG A 94 -11.82 4.68 25.30
CA ARG A 94 -10.59 5.12 24.63
C ARG A 94 -9.37 4.92 25.54
N LEU A 95 -8.32 4.32 25.00
CA LEU A 95 -7.03 4.23 25.68
C LEU A 95 -6.48 5.63 26.00
N GLN A 96 -6.16 5.85 27.28
CA GLN A 96 -5.49 7.05 27.75
C GLN A 96 -3.97 6.84 27.69
N LEU A 97 -3.42 6.85 26.48
CA LEU A 97 -1.99 6.65 26.23
C LEU A 97 -1.45 7.80 25.36
N PRO A 98 -0.31 8.41 25.71
CA PRO A 98 0.30 9.43 24.86
C PRO A 98 0.83 8.81 23.56
N ALA A 99 1.12 9.66 22.57
CA ALA A 99 1.62 9.25 21.25
C ALA A 99 2.84 8.31 21.34
N ASP A 100 3.78 8.62 22.23
CA ASP A 100 5.01 7.85 22.49
C ASP A 100 4.87 6.73 23.52
N GLY A 101 3.63 6.42 23.94
CA GLY A 101 3.37 5.28 24.80
C GLY A 101 3.54 3.94 24.09
N LEU A 102 3.58 2.85 24.87
CA LEU A 102 3.72 1.49 24.36
C LEU A 102 2.45 0.68 24.61
N LEU A 103 1.95 0.05 23.55
CA LEU A 103 0.95 -1.00 23.59
C LEU A 103 1.61 -2.32 23.98
N THR A 104 1.09 -3.01 24.99
CA THR A 104 1.68 -4.23 25.55
C THR A 104 0.74 -5.43 25.52
N GLU A 105 -0.56 -5.22 25.33
CA GLU A 105 -1.54 -6.30 25.22
C GLU A 105 -1.46 -6.98 23.85
N LYS A 106 -1.97 -8.21 23.78
CA LYS A 106 -1.95 -9.01 22.56
C LYS A 106 -2.92 -8.50 21.50
N GLU A 107 -3.94 -7.76 21.90
CA GLU A 107 -4.97 -7.27 21.00
C GLU A 107 -5.60 -5.95 21.46
N TYR A 108 -6.06 -5.19 20.48
CA TYR A 108 -6.78 -3.94 20.66
C TYR A 108 -7.84 -3.80 19.55
N TYR A 109 -8.86 -2.99 19.79
CA TYR A 109 -9.84 -2.62 18.78
C TYR A 109 -9.60 -1.18 18.30
N PHE A 110 -9.57 -0.98 16.99
CA PHE A 110 -9.55 0.36 16.40
C PHE A 110 -10.98 0.82 16.13
N ARG A 111 -11.41 1.89 16.79
CA ARG A 111 -12.78 2.40 16.75
C ARG A 111 -12.82 3.81 16.17
N LEU A 112 -13.91 4.13 15.49
CA LEU A 112 -14.23 5.50 15.07
C LEU A 112 -15.38 6.07 15.92
N PRO A 113 -15.34 7.36 16.28
CA PRO A 113 -16.47 8.02 16.95
C PRO A 113 -17.76 7.87 16.13
N GLY A 114 -18.82 7.33 16.75
CA GLY A 114 -20.13 7.21 16.11
C GLY A 114 -20.24 6.17 14.98
N ASN A 115 -19.17 5.46 14.62
CA ASN A 115 -19.20 4.45 13.56
C ASN A 115 -18.50 3.15 14.01
N THR A 116 -19.31 2.14 14.29
CA THR A 116 -18.82 0.80 14.68
C THR A 116 -18.55 -0.10 13.48
N ARG A 117 -18.98 0.27 12.26
CA ARG A 117 -18.80 -0.54 11.04
C ARG A 117 -18.22 0.29 9.88
N TYR A 118 -17.03 0.83 10.10
CA TYR A 118 -16.36 1.70 9.14
C TYR A 118 -15.79 0.93 7.94
N PRO A 119 -15.63 1.59 6.78
CA PRO A 119 -15.02 0.97 5.61
C PRO A 119 -13.51 0.79 5.78
N VAL A 120 -12.95 -0.17 5.06
CA VAL A 120 -11.52 -0.49 5.05
C VAL A 120 -11.02 -0.52 3.62
N TYR A 121 -9.88 0.11 3.35
CA TYR A 121 -9.21 -0.01 2.05
C TYR A 121 -8.66 -1.44 1.87
N PRO A 122 -9.02 -2.14 0.79
CA PRO A 122 -8.64 -3.54 0.66
C PRO A 122 -7.18 -3.74 0.22
N THR A 123 -6.62 -2.78 -0.53
CA THR A 123 -5.24 -2.83 -1.02
C THR A 123 -4.66 -1.41 -1.12
N PHE A 124 -3.34 -1.33 -1.27
CA PHE A 124 -2.65 -0.06 -1.53
C PHE A 124 -3.15 0.62 -2.82
N LEU A 125 -3.44 -0.15 -3.88
CA LEU A 125 -3.98 0.41 -5.12
C LEU A 125 -5.32 1.13 -4.92
N ASN A 126 -6.12 0.71 -3.93
CA ASN A 126 -7.41 1.32 -3.60
C ASN A 126 -7.28 2.49 -2.62
N TRP A 127 -6.18 2.57 -1.89
CA TRP A 127 -5.94 3.63 -0.92
C TRP A 127 -5.82 4.97 -1.63
N LYS A 128 -6.49 5.99 -1.09
CA LYS A 128 -6.35 7.37 -1.56
C LYS A 128 -5.41 8.12 -0.65
N PHE A 129 -4.43 8.82 -1.23
CA PHE A 129 -3.51 9.64 -0.46
C PHE A 129 -4.27 10.78 0.25
N PRO A 130 -4.03 11.02 1.54
CA PRO A 130 -4.71 12.04 2.33
C PRO A 130 -4.13 13.45 2.05
N LYS A 131 -4.45 14.02 0.89
CA LYS A 131 -3.90 15.33 0.43
C LYS A 131 -4.05 16.45 1.46
N ASP A 132 -5.19 16.50 2.14
CA ASP A 132 -5.55 17.62 3.01
C ASP A 132 -5.08 17.45 4.47
N LYS A 133 -4.64 16.26 4.88
CA LYS A 133 -4.35 15.98 6.29
C LYS A 133 -3.38 14.82 6.49
N MET A 134 -2.13 15.16 6.82
CA MET A 134 -1.13 14.18 7.29
C MET A 134 -1.53 13.55 8.63
N PRO A 135 -0.98 12.37 8.99
CA PRO A 135 -1.24 11.76 10.28
C PRO A 135 -0.88 12.70 11.44
N PRO A 136 -1.53 12.54 12.60
CA PRO A 136 -1.13 13.27 13.81
C PRO A 136 0.36 13.07 14.09
N HIS A 137 1.07 14.15 14.44
CA HIS A 137 2.52 14.16 14.76
C HIS A 137 3.49 14.01 13.58
N TRP A 138 2.98 13.91 12.35
CA TRP A 138 3.80 13.95 11.14
C TRP A 138 3.90 15.39 10.63
N PRO A 139 5.11 15.92 10.43
CA PRO A 139 5.26 17.24 9.83
C PRO A 139 4.98 17.17 8.32
N GLU A 140 4.45 18.25 7.76
CA GLU A 140 4.22 18.36 6.31
C GLU A 140 5.50 18.36 5.50
N GLU A 141 6.60 18.85 6.10
CA GLU A 141 7.93 18.90 5.51
C GLU A 141 8.97 18.35 6.48
N ILE A 142 10.06 17.82 5.94
CA ILE A 142 11.20 17.38 6.74
C ILE A 142 12.02 18.62 7.08
N GLN A 143 12.24 18.85 8.37
CA GLN A 143 13.16 19.88 8.86
C GLN A 143 14.59 19.31 8.81
N ASP A 144 15.54 20.05 8.21
CA ASP A 144 16.93 19.61 8.15
C ASP A 144 17.52 19.53 9.57
N ASP A 145 17.87 18.33 9.98
CA ASP A 145 18.63 18.06 11.21
C ASP A 145 20.11 17.75 10.93
N GLY A 146 20.53 17.91 9.67
CA GLY A 146 21.90 17.76 9.20
C GLY A 146 22.73 19.04 9.37
N GLU A 147 24.02 18.86 9.68
CA GLU A 147 24.98 19.97 9.60
C GLU A 147 25.28 20.31 8.13
N GLY A 148 25.22 21.61 7.80
CA GLY A 148 25.55 22.22 6.51
C GLY A 148 24.36 22.90 5.81
N GLU A 149 24.58 24.05 5.16
CA GLU A 149 23.56 24.75 4.38
C GLU A 149 23.06 23.88 3.21
N THR A 150 21.75 23.64 3.12
CA THR A 150 21.12 23.22 1.86
C THR A 150 21.06 24.42 0.92
N ALA A 151 22.02 24.51 0.01
CA ALA A 151 21.94 25.48 -1.09
C ALA A 151 20.65 25.25 -1.91
N LEU A 152 20.04 26.34 -2.40
CA LEU A 152 18.95 26.26 -3.37
C LEU A 152 19.51 25.72 -4.69
N VAL A 153 19.41 24.41 -4.90
CA VAL A 153 19.88 23.73 -6.12
C VAL A 153 18.67 23.37 -6.97
N ALA A 154 18.76 23.62 -8.29
CA ALA A 154 17.75 23.18 -9.23
C ALA A 154 17.51 21.65 -9.11
N PRO A 155 16.27 21.18 -9.25
CA PRO A 155 15.98 19.76 -9.15
C PRO A 155 16.79 18.98 -10.22
N PRO A 156 17.33 17.79 -9.88
CA PRO A 156 18.12 17.02 -10.82
C PRO A 156 17.26 16.47 -11.96
N SER A 157 17.88 16.25 -13.12
CA SER A 157 17.29 15.45 -14.19
C SER A 157 17.12 13.99 -13.75
N VAL A 158 16.25 13.23 -14.43
CA VAL A 158 16.02 11.80 -14.19
C VAL A 158 17.33 11.00 -14.13
N SER A 159 18.24 11.25 -15.08
CA SER A 159 19.55 10.58 -15.14
C SER A 159 20.52 11.01 -14.03
N GLY A 160 20.29 12.18 -13.42
CA GLY A 160 21.08 12.73 -12.33
C GLY A 160 20.57 12.38 -10.93
N VAL A 161 19.32 11.93 -10.78
CA VAL A 161 18.66 11.73 -9.47
C VAL A 161 19.46 10.80 -8.56
N THR A 162 20.00 9.70 -9.07
CA THR A 162 20.82 8.78 -8.24
C THR A 162 22.02 9.48 -7.62
N LYS A 163 22.77 10.27 -8.41
CA LYS A 163 23.92 11.03 -7.92
C LYS A 163 23.48 12.09 -6.90
N ALA A 164 22.35 12.75 -7.16
CA ALA A 164 21.82 13.79 -6.28
C ALA A 164 21.36 13.22 -4.92
N VAL A 165 20.70 12.05 -4.90
CA VAL A 165 20.31 11.36 -3.66
C VAL A 165 21.54 10.99 -2.84
N ILE A 166 22.56 10.40 -3.46
CA ILE A 166 23.80 10.02 -2.76
C ILE A 166 24.53 11.25 -2.20
N ALA A 167 24.59 12.33 -2.99
CA ALA A 167 25.20 13.59 -2.55
C ALA A 167 24.44 14.24 -1.38
N ARG A 168 23.09 14.23 -1.43
CA ARG A 168 22.24 14.71 -0.34
C ARG A 168 22.47 13.89 0.93
N ASP A 169 22.37 12.56 0.82
CA ASP A 169 22.32 11.69 2.00
C ASP A 169 23.70 11.41 2.61
N LYS A 170 24.79 11.70 1.87
CA LYS A 170 26.19 11.54 2.29
C LYS A 170 26.52 10.12 2.77
N GLY A 171 25.85 9.12 2.19
CA GLY A 171 25.99 7.71 2.57
C GLY A 171 24.63 7.01 2.72
N CYS A 172 24.65 5.80 3.25
CA CYS A 172 23.44 5.13 3.70
C CYS A 172 22.84 5.88 4.90
N ILE A 173 21.60 6.34 4.80
CA ILE A 173 20.97 7.11 5.88
C ILE A 173 20.82 6.30 7.19
N ILE A 174 20.84 4.97 7.11
CA ILE A 174 20.69 4.05 8.25
C ILE A 174 22.05 3.64 8.83
N SER A 175 22.92 2.99 8.03
CA SER A 175 24.21 2.48 8.53
C SER A 175 25.30 3.54 8.61
N LYS A 176 25.14 4.66 7.92
CA LYS A 176 26.15 5.73 7.73
C LYS A 176 27.37 5.33 6.90
N ASP A 177 27.39 4.10 6.38
CA ASP A 177 28.43 3.67 5.44
C ASP A 177 28.32 4.47 4.13
N GLN A 178 29.45 4.88 3.58
CA GLN A 178 29.52 5.66 2.34
C GLN A 178 29.80 4.77 1.11
N ASP A 179 30.31 3.57 1.34
CA ASP A 179 30.60 2.60 0.28
C ASP A 179 29.30 1.95 -0.22
N TYR A 180 29.22 1.79 -1.55
CA TYR A 180 28.14 1.09 -2.24
C TYR A 180 26.74 1.54 -1.78
N VAL A 181 26.37 2.77 -2.06
CA VAL A 181 25.04 3.32 -1.74
C VAL A 181 24.15 3.31 -2.99
N GLU A 182 22.93 2.82 -2.82
CA GLU A 182 21.90 2.75 -3.85
C GLU A 182 20.79 3.76 -3.60
N LYS A 183 20.18 4.25 -4.68
CA LYS A 183 18.94 5.01 -4.62
C LYS A 183 17.78 4.04 -4.34
N ALA A 184 17.07 4.27 -3.25
CA ALA A 184 15.88 3.52 -2.87
C ALA A 184 14.64 4.43 -2.92
N HIS A 185 13.63 4.04 -3.71
CA HIS A 185 12.39 4.80 -3.79
C HIS A 185 11.51 4.60 -2.56
N LEU A 186 10.91 5.69 -2.09
CA LEU A 186 9.94 5.67 -1.00
C LEU A 186 8.60 5.13 -1.48
N CYS A 187 8.03 5.74 -2.53
CA CYS A 187 6.98 5.14 -3.35
C CYS A 187 7.64 4.34 -4.49
N PRO A 188 7.50 3.00 -4.53
CA PRO A 188 8.14 2.18 -5.54
C PRO A 188 7.71 2.57 -6.97
N GLN A 189 8.63 2.42 -7.92
CA GLN A 189 8.35 2.66 -9.35
C GLN A 189 7.21 1.78 -9.88
N SER A 190 7.04 0.57 -9.33
CA SER A 190 5.93 -0.33 -9.69
C SER A 190 4.54 0.23 -9.37
N GLU A 191 4.47 1.29 -8.56
CA GLU A 191 3.24 1.97 -8.16
C GLU A 191 3.05 3.32 -8.90
N ALA A 192 3.76 3.56 -10.01
CA ALA A 192 3.66 4.81 -10.78
C ALA A 192 2.22 5.17 -11.19
N GLU A 193 1.40 4.19 -11.54
CA GLU A 193 -0.01 4.42 -11.86
C GLU A 193 -0.81 4.92 -10.65
N TRP A 194 -0.59 4.34 -9.47
CA TRP A 194 -1.20 4.83 -8.23
C TRP A 194 -0.72 6.25 -7.91
N PHE A 195 0.57 6.52 -8.09
CA PHE A 195 1.20 7.82 -7.86
C PHE A 195 0.55 8.90 -8.74
N ARG A 196 0.32 8.59 -10.02
CA ARG A 196 -0.36 9.46 -11.00
C ARG A 196 -1.83 9.70 -10.65
N ILE A 197 -2.60 8.64 -10.38
CA ILE A 197 -4.03 8.76 -10.02
C ILE A 197 -4.23 9.61 -8.77
N ASN A 198 -3.33 9.52 -7.81
CA ASN A 198 -3.38 10.32 -6.59
C ASN A 198 -2.78 11.71 -6.77
N GLY A 199 -2.36 12.10 -7.97
CA GLY A 199 -1.74 13.39 -8.26
C GLY A 199 -0.54 13.67 -7.38
N MET A 200 0.29 12.66 -7.14
CA MET A 200 1.47 12.82 -6.29
C MET A 200 2.60 13.58 -6.99
N GLY A 201 2.55 13.71 -8.33
CA GLY A 201 3.45 14.55 -9.11
C GLY A 201 3.41 16.02 -8.70
N ASP A 202 2.28 16.51 -8.18
CA ASP A 202 2.12 17.87 -7.65
C ASP A 202 3.06 18.17 -6.47
N TYR A 203 3.61 17.13 -5.82
CA TYR A 203 4.54 17.24 -4.70
C TYR A 203 6.00 16.93 -5.07
N ASN A 204 6.30 16.65 -6.35
CA ASN A 204 7.66 16.46 -6.80
C ASN A 204 8.44 17.78 -6.77
N LEU A 205 9.75 17.69 -6.54
CA LEU A 205 10.62 18.87 -6.66
C LEU A 205 10.91 19.19 -8.13
N ASN A 206 10.94 18.17 -8.99
CA ASN A 206 10.99 18.33 -10.44
C ASN A 206 9.58 18.31 -11.05
N ASP A 207 9.08 19.49 -11.41
CA ASP A 207 7.77 19.72 -12.04
C ASP A 207 7.73 19.35 -13.53
N ASN A 208 8.88 19.04 -14.14
CA ASN A 208 9.01 18.71 -15.57
C ASN A 208 9.14 17.20 -15.83
N LEU A 209 8.87 16.35 -14.84
CA LEU A 209 8.91 14.90 -15.01
C LEU A 209 7.76 14.43 -15.90
N ALA A 210 8.09 13.61 -16.90
CA ALA A 210 7.09 12.92 -17.72
C ALA A 210 6.39 11.81 -16.91
N ASP A 211 5.18 11.46 -17.32
CA ASP A 211 4.32 10.48 -16.63
C ASP A 211 5.01 9.11 -16.44
N GLU A 212 5.81 8.66 -17.40
CA GLU A 212 6.48 7.35 -17.35
C GLU A 212 7.56 7.27 -16.26
N VAL A 213 8.09 8.42 -15.84
CA VAL A 213 9.18 8.56 -14.86
C VAL A 213 8.77 9.45 -13.69
N ILE A 214 7.46 9.62 -13.48
CA ILE A 214 6.90 10.54 -12.48
C ILE A 214 7.31 10.22 -11.03
N THR A 215 7.76 8.99 -10.79
CA THR A 215 8.26 8.53 -9.49
C THR A 215 9.77 8.77 -9.29
N ASP A 216 10.51 9.15 -10.33
CA ASP A 216 11.96 9.37 -10.31
C ASP A 216 12.35 10.80 -9.86
N ASP A 217 11.67 11.30 -8.84
CA ASP A 217 12.02 12.55 -8.17
C ASP A 217 12.95 12.32 -6.97
N ILE A 218 13.82 13.29 -6.68
CA ILE A 218 14.73 13.22 -5.53
C ILE A 218 13.98 13.15 -4.20
N SER A 219 12.79 13.77 -4.11
CA SER A 219 11.95 13.76 -2.91
C SER A 219 11.30 12.40 -2.62
N ASN A 220 11.17 11.56 -3.64
CA ASN A 220 10.66 10.20 -3.55
C ASN A 220 11.79 9.16 -3.35
N ALA A 221 13.00 9.56 -2.96
CA ALA A 221 14.11 8.62 -2.82
C ALA A 221 15.05 8.93 -1.64
N ILE A 222 15.73 7.89 -1.15
CA ILE A 222 16.75 7.93 -0.10
C ILE A 222 17.94 7.01 -0.45
N GLY A 223 19.11 7.30 0.10
CA GLY A 223 20.33 6.52 -0.08
C GLY A 223 20.44 5.38 0.94
N LEU A 224 20.51 4.14 0.46
CA LEU A 224 20.61 2.94 1.30
C LEU A 224 21.75 2.02 0.85
N ARG A 225 22.37 1.32 1.81
CA ARG A 225 23.29 0.21 1.53
C ARG A 225 22.50 -0.99 0.94
N PRO A 226 23.01 -1.76 -0.02
CA PRO A 226 22.26 -2.78 -0.77
C PRO A 226 21.49 -3.81 0.08
N ASP A 227 22.07 -4.30 1.18
CA ASP A 227 21.40 -5.23 2.09
C ASP A 227 20.18 -4.60 2.80
N ILE A 228 20.32 -3.32 3.17
CA ILE A 228 19.27 -2.52 3.79
C ILE A 228 18.23 -2.12 2.74
N HIS A 229 18.64 -1.74 1.53
CA HIS A 229 17.75 -1.44 0.41
C HIS A 229 16.88 -2.65 0.05
N LYS A 230 17.48 -3.84 -0.05
CA LYS A 230 16.71 -5.06 -0.30
C LYS A 230 15.68 -5.34 0.81
N ALA A 231 16.07 -5.16 2.07
CA ALA A 231 15.13 -5.30 3.19
C ALA A 231 14.02 -4.23 3.16
N PHE A 232 14.33 -3.02 2.70
CA PHE A 232 13.35 -1.97 2.50
C PHE A 232 12.33 -2.45 1.47
N GLU A 233 12.76 -2.84 0.26
CA GLU A 233 11.91 -3.31 -0.84
C GLU A 233 11.06 -4.53 -0.47
N ASP A 234 11.58 -5.42 0.36
CA ASP A 234 10.84 -6.56 0.92
C ASP A 234 9.86 -6.16 2.04
N ARG A 235 9.59 -4.87 2.23
CA ARG A 235 8.67 -4.31 3.23
C ARG A 235 9.05 -4.68 4.67
N ARG A 236 10.33 -4.93 4.95
CA ARG A 236 10.77 -5.41 6.28
C ARG A 236 10.81 -4.31 7.33
N PHE A 237 10.89 -3.06 6.89
CA PHE A 237 10.83 -1.90 7.76
C PHE A 237 10.26 -0.69 7.03
N ILE A 238 9.88 0.29 7.84
CA ILE A 238 9.39 1.61 7.45
C ILE A 238 10.16 2.67 8.25
N ILE A 239 9.94 3.93 7.92
CA ILE A 239 10.45 5.08 8.69
C ILE A 239 9.25 5.78 9.30
N VAL A 240 9.29 6.02 10.61
CA VAL A 240 8.17 6.60 11.39
C VAL A 240 8.68 7.65 12.36
N ARG A 241 7.76 8.45 12.92
CA ARG A 241 8.05 9.43 13.97
C ARG A 241 7.93 8.78 15.35
N LYS A 242 8.95 8.95 16.20
CA LYS A 242 8.94 8.62 17.63
C LYS A 242 9.72 9.70 18.37
N ARG A 243 9.15 10.25 19.45
CA ARG A 243 9.76 11.31 20.28
C ARG A 243 10.33 12.46 19.46
N ASP A 244 9.54 12.92 18.51
CA ASP A 244 9.92 13.95 17.57
C ASP A 244 11.18 13.66 16.72
N GLN A 245 11.51 12.39 16.50
CA GLN A 245 12.59 11.96 15.61
C GLN A 245 12.08 10.98 14.55
N TRP A 246 12.67 11.04 13.35
CA TRP A 246 12.50 9.99 12.36
C TRP A 246 13.33 8.77 12.77
N VAL A 247 12.71 7.59 12.80
CA VAL A 247 13.39 6.36 13.19
C VAL A 247 13.03 5.22 12.24
N VAL A 248 13.93 4.26 12.13
CA VAL A 248 13.66 2.99 11.45
C VAL A 248 12.77 2.12 12.33
N HIS A 249 11.66 1.62 11.79
CA HIS A 249 10.78 0.68 12.48
C HIS A 249 10.59 -0.58 11.64
N PHE A 250 11.14 -1.70 12.12
CA PHE A 250 10.96 -3.00 11.48
C PHE A 250 9.54 -3.52 11.69
N THR A 251 8.91 -3.90 10.58
CA THR A 251 7.57 -4.48 10.49
C THR A 251 7.61 -5.99 10.38
N ASN A 252 8.79 -6.58 10.18
CA ASN A 252 8.98 -8.02 10.09
C ASN A 252 10.29 -8.44 10.76
N LEU A 253 10.36 -9.71 11.12
CA LEU A 253 11.61 -10.32 11.55
C LEU A 253 12.65 -10.30 10.43
N THR A 254 13.88 -10.02 10.82
CA THR A 254 15.08 -10.17 10.01
C THR A 254 16.15 -10.78 10.90
N GLN A 255 17.13 -11.47 10.31
CA GLN A 255 18.15 -12.18 11.10
C GLN A 255 19.03 -11.21 11.90
N ASN A 256 19.40 -10.08 11.30
CA ASN A 256 20.37 -9.16 11.88
C ASN A 256 19.93 -7.69 11.85
N LEU A 257 19.25 -7.26 10.78
CA LEU A 257 18.97 -5.85 10.54
C LEU A 257 18.03 -5.25 11.59
N GLY A 258 17.03 -5.99 12.04
CA GLY A 258 16.07 -5.56 13.07
C GLY A 258 16.77 -5.29 14.39
N HIS A 259 17.61 -6.23 14.84
CA HIS A 259 18.44 -6.05 16.04
C HIS A 259 19.42 -4.89 15.91
N ARG A 260 19.95 -4.62 14.71
CA ARG A 260 20.91 -3.53 14.50
C ARG A 260 20.28 -2.17 14.25
N TYR A 261 19.06 -2.08 13.73
CA TYR A 261 18.58 -0.80 13.21
C TYR A 261 17.20 -0.41 13.71
N HIS A 262 16.44 -1.28 14.38
CA HIS A 262 15.14 -0.87 14.93
C HIS A 262 15.30 0.30 15.92
N ASN A 263 14.44 1.31 15.80
CA ASN A 263 14.47 2.57 16.54
C ASN A 263 15.77 3.37 16.39
N THR A 264 16.58 3.12 15.35
CA THR A 264 17.73 3.97 15.05
C THR A 264 17.25 5.32 14.53
N PRO A 265 17.61 6.43 15.17
CA PRO A 265 17.30 7.77 14.68
C PRO A 265 17.97 8.07 13.36
N LEU A 266 17.23 8.71 12.46
CA LEU A 266 17.68 9.11 11.14
C LEU A 266 17.81 10.63 11.11
N LYS A 267 18.90 11.08 10.48
CA LYS A 267 19.08 12.47 10.10
C LYS A 267 18.62 12.61 8.66
N LEU A 268 17.38 13.06 8.45
CA LEU A 268 16.80 13.21 7.13
C LEU A 268 16.99 14.65 6.69
N ARG A 269 17.64 14.85 5.54
CA ARG A 269 17.85 16.19 4.99
C ARG A 269 16.63 16.68 4.23
N THR A 270 16.52 18.01 4.14
CA THR A 270 15.56 18.67 3.24
C THR A 270 15.70 18.14 1.82
N GLY A 271 14.54 17.97 1.17
CA GLY A 271 14.45 17.38 -0.16
C GLY A 271 14.19 15.88 -0.18
N ALA A 272 14.03 15.22 0.97
CA ALA A 272 13.25 13.99 1.10
C ALA A 272 11.81 14.34 1.56
N SER A 273 10.81 13.58 1.11
CA SER A 273 9.39 13.92 1.33
C SER A 273 8.77 13.13 2.49
N SER A 274 8.21 13.83 3.48
CA SER A 274 7.41 13.20 4.55
C SER A 274 6.13 12.53 4.02
N ARG A 275 5.56 13.08 2.94
CA ARG A 275 4.44 12.48 2.20
C ARG A 275 4.84 11.14 1.59
N CYS A 276 6.02 11.07 0.97
CA CYS A 276 6.53 9.80 0.41
C CYS A 276 6.88 8.77 1.51
N LEU A 277 7.34 9.21 2.69
CA LEU A 277 7.50 8.32 3.85
C LEU A 277 6.16 7.71 4.29
N LEU A 278 5.07 8.50 4.27
CA LEU A 278 3.73 8.00 4.57
C LEU A 278 3.25 7.01 3.50
N ILE A 279 3.50 7.29 2.22
CA ILE A 279 3.22 6.36 1.12
C ILE A 279 3.93 5.03 1.36
N ARG A 280 5.22 5.06 1.74
CA ARG A 280 5.97 3.85 2.07
C ARG A 280 5.35 3.09 3.22
N PHE A 281 4.92 3.79 4.27
CA PHE A 281 4.25 3.18 5.42
C PHE A 281 2.97 2.44 4.96
N ALA A 282 2.11 3.14 4.23
CA ALA A 282 0.90 2.55 3.67
C ALA A 282 1.21 1.30 2.83
N TRP A 283 2.12 1.42 1.86
CA TRP A 283 2.52 0.34 0.96
C TRP A 283 3.03 -0.91 1.70
N ALA A 284 3.78 -0.71 2.80
CA ALA A 284 4.29 -1.80 3.61
C ALA A 284 3.21 -2.51 4.44
N ILE A 285 2.17 -1.81 4.91
CA ILE A 285 1.15 -2.36 5.82
C ILE A 285 -0.01 -3.03 5.08
N PHE A 286 -0.44 -2.50 3.93
CA PHE A 286 -1.60 -3.02 3.20
C PHE A 286 -1.61 -4.54 2.92
N PRO A 287 -0.47 -5.21 2.64
CA PRO A 287 -0.45 -6.67 2.52
C PRO A 287 -0.99 -7.42 3.74
N SER A 288 -0.89 -6.83 4.94
CA SER A 288 -1.39 -7.41 6.19
C SER A 288 -2.92 -7.44 6.27
N VAL A 289 -3.60 -6.58 5.50
CA VAL A 289 -5.07 -6.45 5.47
C VAL A 289 -5.73 -7.63 4.75
N LYS A 290 -4.99 -8.34 3.90
CA LYS A 290 -5.52 -9.46 3.11
C LYS A 290 -6.26 -10.50 3.95
N LYS A 291 -5.81 -10.77 5.18
CA LYS A 291 -6.44 -11.75 6.09
C LYS A 291 -7.84 -11.34 6.52
N PHE A 292 -8.04 -10.07 6.81
CA PHE A 292 -9.35 -9.50 7.14
C PHE A 292 -10.35 -9.78 6.01
N LEU A 293 -9.94 -9.46 4.78
CA LEU A 293 -10.79 -9.59 3.59
C LEU A 293 -11.09 -11.03 3.20
N THR A 294 -10.15 -11.96 3.39
CA THR A 294 -10.33 -13.37 2.99
C THR A 294 -11.11 -14.18 4.01
N ARG A 295 -10.90 -13.93 5.31
CA ARG A 295 -11.63 -14.62 6.39
C ARG A 295 -13.04 -14.07 6.57
N GLY A 296 -13.23 -12.82 6.19
CA GLY A 296 -14.50 -12.11 6.14
C GLY A 296 -15.48 -12.54 5.05
N ALA A 297 -15.43 -13.77 4.52
CA ALA A 297 -16.32 -14.20 3.42
C ALA A 297 -17.83 -14.15 3.76
N SER A 298 -18.19 -13.90 5.03
CA SER A 298 -19.55 -13.61 5.50
C SER A 298 -19.84 -12.11 5.71
N HIS A 299 -19.00 -11.21 5.18
CA HIS A 299 -19.27 -9.76 5.16
C HIS A 299 -20.37 -9.44 4.15
N THR A 300 -21.57 -9.95 4.42
CA THR A 300 -22.78 -9.49 3.75
C THR A 300 -22.98 -8.00 4.08
N PRO A 301 -23.17 -7.14 3.08
CA PRO A 301 -23.72 -5.81 3.31
C PRO A 301 -25.13 -5.96 3.92
N PRO A 302 -25.57 -5.03 4.77
CA PRO A 302 -26.90 -5.08 5.36
C PRO A 302 -27.98 -4.98 4.26
N TYR A 303 -28.81 -6.02 4.19
CA TYR A 303 -30.07 -6.18 3.43
C TYR A 303 -30.03 -6.19 1.89
N THR A 304 -30.39 -7.34 1.31
CA THR A 304 -31.66 -7.52 0.57
C THR A 304 -32.13 -8.98 0.68
N HIS A 305 -33.34 -9.19 1.20
CA HIS A 305 -34.07 -10.45 1.03
C HIS A 305 -34.40 -10.60 -0.45
N ILE A 306 -34.05 -11.74 -1.05
CA ILE A 306 -34.67 -12.22 -2.29
C ILE A 306 -35.10 -13.66 -2.01
N PRO A 307 -36.34 -14.07 -2.35
CA PRO A 307 -36.88 -15.38 -2.01
C PRO A 307 -36.14 -16.51 -2.74
N PRO A 308 -36.23 -17.76 -2.24
CA PRO A 308 -35.58 -18.88 -2.88
C PRO A 308 -36.39 -19.29 -4.11
N ASP A 309 -35.84 -19.09 -5.31
CA ASP A 309 -36.19 -19.99 -6.40
C ASP A 309 -35.11 -20.07 -7.48
N SER A 310 -35.08 -21.23 -8.15
CA SER A 310 -34.24 -21.60 -9.29
C SER A 310 -32.85 -22.18 -8.99
N GLN A 311 -32.81 -23.38 -8.40
CA GLN A 311 -31.77 -24.33 -8.75
C GLN A 311 -31.97 -24.77 -10.21
N LYS A 312 -31.02 -24.47 -11.10
CA LYS A 312 -30.82 -25.26 -12.32
C LYS A 312 -29.37 -25.73 -12.38
N GLN A 313 -29.21 -27.03 -12.19
CA GLN A 313 -27.97 -27.77 -12.37
C GLN A 313 -27.50 -27.63 -13.82
N HIS A 314 -26.25 -27.22 -14.02
CA HIS A 314 -25.55 -27.43 -15.29
C HIS A 314 -24.37 -28.38 -15.07
N LYS A 315 -24.45 -29.49 -15.81
CA LYS A 315 -23.50 -30.61 -15.89
C LYS A 315 -22.17 -30.13 -16.50
N PRO A 316 -20.98 -30.58 -16.04
CA PRO A 316 -19.71 -30.24 -16.67
C PRO A 316 -19.56 -30.93 -18.03
N LEU A 317 -19.00 -30.20 -19.00
CA LEU A 317 -18.60 -30.72 -20.31
C LEU A 317 -17.28 -31.49 -20.19
N GLU A 318 -17.28 -32.75 -20.64
CA GLU A 318 -16.09 -33.58 -20.84
C GLU A 318 -15.24 -33.04 -22.00
N ILE A 319 -13.94 -32.90 -21.77
CA ILE A 319 -12.94 -32.63 -22.80
C ILE A 319 -12.19 -33.94 -23.05
N THR A 320 -12.27 -34.46 -24.27
CA THR A 320 -11.56 -35.65 -24.72
C THR A 320 -10.09 -35.34 -25.04
N GLU A 321 -9.17 -36.10 -24.43
CA GLU A 321 -7.73 -36.05 -24.74
C GLU A 321 -7.40 -36.84 -26.00
N ALA A 322 -6.47 -36.32 -26.81
CA ALA A 322 -5.84 -37.02 -27.93
C ALA A 322 -4.34 -37.24 -27.63
N PRO A 323 -3.71 -38.31 -28.18
CA PRO A 323 -2.63 -39.02 -27.50
C PRO A 323 -1.25 -38.38 -27.64
N SER A 324 -0.47 -38.57 -26.57
CA SER A 324 0.92 -38.19 -26.39
C SER A 324 1.87 -39.01 -27.26
N ASP A 325 2.82 -38.33 -27.92
CA ASP A 325 4.07 -38.95 -28.37
C ASP A 325 5.24 -38.29 -27.64
N GLY A 326 6.12 -39.13 -27.11
CA GLY A 326 7.05 -38.78 -26.05
C GLY A 326 8.30 -38.04 -26.51
N THR A 327 8.77 -37.11 -25.67
CA THR A 327 10.18 -36.97 -25.27
C THR A 327 10.31 -35.96 -24.13
N THR A 328 10.87 -36.40 -23.02
CA THR A 328 11.07 -35.63 -21.78
C THR A 328 12.31 -34.76 -21.86
N TYR A 329 12.15 -33.44 -21.77
CA TYR A 329 13.18 -32.51 -21.28
C TYR A 329 12.52 -31.53 -20.31
N THR A 330 12.75 -31.72 -19.01
CA THR A 330 12.30 -30.81 -17.96
C THR A 330 13.21 -29.59 -17.89
N SER A 331 12.73 -28.47 -18.42
CA SER A 331 13.20 -27.12 -18.06
C SER A 331 12.22 -26.51 -17.04
N PRO A 332 12.66 -25.78 -16.00
CA PRO A 332 11.75 -25.12 -15.06
C PRO A 332 10.89 -24.09 -15.80
N ASN A 333 9.56 -24.21 -15.69
CA ASN A 333 8.62 -23.27 -16.31
C ASN A 333 8.70 -21.88 -15.66
N PRO A 334 9.17 -20.83 -16.37
CA PRO A 334 9.28 -19.47 -15.82
C PRO A 334 7.92 -18.77 -15.62
N TYR A 335 6.80 -19.42 -15.99
CA TYR A 335 5.43 -18.91 -15.82
C TYR A 335 4.70 -19.47 -14.60
N ALA A 336 5.35 -20.28 -13.78
CA ALA A 336 4.83 -20.77 -12.50
C ALA A 336 4.68 -19.59 -11.51
N GLY A 337 3.53 -18.90 -11.58
CA GLY A 337 3.20 -17.73 -10.77
C GLY A 337 2.41 -16.65 -11.52
N VAL A 338 2.39 -16.68 -12.86
CA VAL A 338 1.60 -15.73 -13.66
C VAL A 338 0.11 -16.07 -13.61
N ALA A 339 -0.23 -17.36 -13.71
CA ALA A 339 -1.60 -17.85 -13.57
C ALA A 339 -2.17 -17.57 -12.16
N GLU A 340 -1.34 -17.69 -11.13
CA GLU A 340 -1.73 -17.41 -9.74
C GLU A 340 -1.95 -15.91 -9.50
N LYS A 341 -1.11 -15.05 -10.11
CA LYS A 341 -1.30 -13.59 -10.12
C LYS A 341 -2.55 -13.15 -10.90
N LEU A 342 -2.86 -13.80 -12.02
CA LEU A 342 -4.07 -13.55 -12.81
C LEU A 342 -5.32 -13.98 -12.05
N ALA A 343 -5.30 -15.15 -11.40
CA ALA A 343 -6.41 -15.64 -10.59
C ALA A 343 -6.65 -14.74 -9.36
N GLU A 344 -5.60 -14.26 -8.71
CA GLU A 344 -5.74 -13.31 -7.59
C GLU A 344 -6.26 -11.95 -8.06
N LYS A 345 -5.81 -11.46 -9.22
CA LYS A 345 -6.35 -10.23 -9.84
C LYS A 345 -7.85 -10.37 -10.11
N GLU A 346 -8.27 -11.48 -10.73
CA GLU A 346 -9.68 -11.76 -11.01
C GLU A 346 -10.53 -11.86 -9.72
N ARG A 347 -9.96 -12.43 -8.65
CA ARG A 347 -10.62 -12.53 -7.34
C ARG A 347 -10.79 -11.16 -6.68
N VAL A 348 -9.77 -10.31 -6.75
CA VAL A 348 -9.80 -8.93 -6.23
C VAL A 348 -10.80 -8.08 -7.03
N ASP A 349 -10.86 -8.24 -8.35
CA ASP A 349 -11.82 -7.54 -9.20
C ASP A 349 -13.27 -7.94 -8.87
N LYS A 350 -13.53 -9.23 -8.58
CA LYS A 350 -14.84 -9.70 -8.09
C LYS A 350 -15.23 -9.09 -6.74
N LEU A 351 -14.27 -8.94 -5.82
CA LEU A 351 -14.47 -8.25 -4.54
C LEU A 351 -14.74 -6.75 -4.74
N ARG A 352 -14.03 -6.08 -5.66
CA ARG A 352 -14.27 -4.67 -5.99
C ARG A 352 -15.69 -4.45 -6.51
N LEU A 353 -16.16 -5.34 -7.40
CA LEU A 353 -17.51 -5.28 -7.97
C LEU A 353 -18.61 -5.48 -6.92
N SER A 354 -18.41 -6.35 -5.91
CA SER A 354 -19.42 -6.57 -4.88
C SER A 354 -19.58 -5.39 -3.92
N TRP A 355 -18.53 -4.59 -3.72
CA TRP A 355 -18.53 -3.40 -2.84
C TRP A 355 -19.17 -2.15 -3.48
N LEU A 356 -19.14 -2.02 -4.80
CA LEU A 356 -19.65 -0.83 -5.52
C LEU A 356 -21.15 -0.93 -5.82
N ARG A 357 -21.69 -2.15 -5.99
CA ARG A 357 -23.12 -2.38 -6.33
C ARG A 357 -24.14 -1.68 -5.40
N PRO A 358 -23.94 -1.60 -4.07
CA PRO A 358 -24.90 -0.94 -3.18
C PRO A 358 -24.89 0.60 -3.24
N GLN A 359 -23.92 1.22 -3.93
CA GLN A 359 -23.74 2.68 -3.97
C GLN A 359 -24.40 3.34 -5.21
N ARG A 360 -25.31 2.63 -5.91
CA ARG A 360 -25.92 3.04 -7.19
C ARG A 360 -27.14 3.98 -7.02
N PRO A 361 -27.28 5.06 -7.82
CA PRO A 361 -28.53 5.81 -7.96
C PRO A 361 -29.60 5.06 -8.78
N SER A 362 -30.86 5.13 -8.35
CA SER A 362 -31.97 4.26 -8.75
C SER A 362 -32.57 4.45 -10.16
N ASN A 363 -31.95 5.18 -11.09
CA ASN A 363 -32.61 5.52 -12.36
C ASN A 363 -32.31 4.50 -13.49
N PRO A 364 -33.34 3.83 -14.06
CA PRO A 364 -33.21 2.82 -15.10
C PRO A 364 -33.00 3.35 -16.54
N ASP A 365 -33.12 4.65 -16.82
CA ASP A 365 -33.16 5.20 -18.21
C ASP A 365 -31.79 5.59 -18.82
N LEU A 366 -30.68 4.93 -18.49
CA LEU A 366 -29.33 5.33 -18.95
C LEU A 366 -28.66 4.25 -19.83
N ILE A 367 -28.34 4.61 -21.09
CA ILE A 367 -27.77 3.74 -22.16
C ILE A 367 -26.35 4.18 -22.63
N CYS A 368 -25.42 3.22 -22.81
CA CYS A 368 -24.57 2.97 -24.02
C CYS A 368 -23.67 1.72 -23.85
N CYS A 369 -23.32 1.06 -24.97
CA CYS A 369 -22.92 -0.35 -25.11
C CYS A 369 -21.92 -0.70 -26.26
N ASP A 370 -21.10 0.21 -26.81
CA ASP A 370 -20.10 -0.14 -27.87
C ASP A 370 -18.76 0.65 -27.79
N TYR A 371 -17.68 -0.05 -27.43
CA TYR A 371 -16.32 0.46 -27.25
C TYR A 371 -15.69 1.01 -28.54
N ASN A 372 -15.94 0.37 -29.68
CA ASN A 372 -15.33 0.78 -30.95
C ASN A 372 -16.04 2.04 -31.48
N ALA A 373 -17.34 2.17 -31.25
CA ALA A 373 -18.12 3.35 -31.60
C ALA A 373 -17.75 4.58 -30.76
N ALA A 374 -17.56 4.43 -29.44
CA ALA A 374 -17.14 5.53 -28.56
C ALA A 374 -15.73 6.06 -28.88
N SER A 375 -14.79 5.15 -29.19
CA SER A 375 -13.45 5.51 -29.65
C SER A 375 -13.47 6.24 -31.01
N ALA A 376 -14.26 5.76 -31.96
CA ALA A 376 -14.44 6.41 -33.28
C ALA A 376 -15.09 7.81 -33.17
N ALA A 377 -16.05 7.99 -32.26
CA ALA A 377 -16.73 9.27 -32.05
C ALA A 377 -15.81 10.30 -31.36
N HIS A 378 -14.95 9.86 -30.43
CA HIS A 378 -13.91 10.70 -29.82
C HIS A 378 -12.88 11.17 -30.86
N ASN A 379 -12.38 10.25 -31.70
CA ASN A 379 -11.47 10.58 -32.79
C ASN A 379 -12.10 11.49 -33.87
N SER A 380 -13.43 11.58 -33.90
CA SER A 380 -14.18 12.47 -34.80
C SER A 380 -14.61 13.79 -34.15
N GLY A 381 -14.17 14.08 -32.91
CA GLY A 381 -14.40 15.37 -32.24
C GLY A 381 -15.80 15.57 -31.66
N ILE A 382 -16.63 14.52 -31.56
CA ILE A 382 -18.00 14.61 -31.03
C ILE A 382 -17.95 14.55 -29.48
N GLN A 383 -18.47 15.56 -28.77
CA GLN A 383 -18.47 15.62 -27.29
C GLN A 383 -19.71 14.95 -26.68
N GLY A 384 -19.54 14.34 -25.49
CA GLY A 384 -20.63 13.73 -24.73
C GLY A 384 -21.58 14.75 -24.08
N ARG A 385 -22.63 14.28 -23.39
CA ARG A 385 -23.66 15.18 -22.83
C ARG A 385 -23.13 16.02 -21.65
N ALA A 386 -23.52 17.30 -21.60
CA ALA A 386 -23.05 18.25 -20.59
C ALA A 386 -23.33 17.85 -19.13
N LYS A 387 -24.45 17.16 -18.88
CA LYS A 387 -24.80 16.62 -17.55
C LYS A 387 -23.83 15.55 -17.03
N TRP A 388 -22.93 15.06 -17.88
CA TRP A 388 -21.86 14.11 -17.55
C TRP A 388 -20.49 14.75 -17.80
N SER A 389 -20.35 16.06 -17.56
CA SER A 389 -19.12 16.82 -17.85
C SER A 389 -18.61 16.64 -19.28
N ARG A 390 -19.52 16.35 -20.22
CA ARG A 390 -19.24 16.05 -21.64
C ARG A 390 -18.48 14.74 -21.91
N SER A 391 -18.45 13.83 -20.95
CA SER A 391 -17.90 12.47 -21.10
C SER A 391 -18.80 11.58 -21.97
N GLN A 392 -18.21 10.70 -22.79
CA GLN A 392 -18.93 9.61 -23.47
C GLN A 392 -18.83 8.34 -22.60
N LEU A 393 -19.95 7.75 -22.19
CA LEU A 393 -19.96 6.70 -21.15
C LEU A 393 -20.44 5.35 -21.70
N CYS A 394 -19.57 4.32 -21.67
CA CYS A 394 -19.90 2.90 -21.47
C CYS A 394 -18.70 2.21 -20.81
N GLU A 395 -18.68 2.09 -19.48
CA GLU A 395 -17.63 1.37 -18.76
C GLU A 395 -17.84 -0.16 -18.61
N LYS A 396 -18.35 -0.90 -19.60
CA LYS A 396 -18.72 -2.32 -19.44
C LYS A 396 -19.44 -2.74 -18.11
N CYS A 397 -20.22 -1.96 -17.34
CA CYS A 397 -20.60 -0.53 -17.34
C CYS A 397 -21.66 -0.36 -16.25
N LEU A 398 -21.59 0.62 -15.35
CA LEU A 398 -22.31 1.89 -15.50
C LEU A 398 -23.14 2.07 -16.82
N GLY A 399 -24.00 1.11 -17.20
CA GLY A 399 -24.82 1.09 -18.42
C GLY A 399 -25.12 -0.34 -18.97
N VAL A 400 -25.89 -1.15 -18.24
CA VAL A 400 -26.13 -2.60 -18.47
C VAL A 400 -27.27 -2.87 -19.48
N GLU A 401 -27.31 -4.05 -20.13
CA GLU A 401 -28.59 -4.76 -20.31
C GLU A 401 -28.49 -6.30 -20.45
N TYR A 402 -29.54 -6.98 -19.98
CA TYR A 402 -29.98 -8.27 -20.50
C TYR A 402 -31.49 -8.20 -20.76
N ALA A 403 -31.89 -8.32 -22.02
CA ALA A 403 -33.20 -8.82 -22.39
C ALA A 403 -32.95 -10.09 -23.21
N LYS A 404 -33.21 -11.25 -22.61
CA LYS A 404 -33.61 -12.42 -23.39
C LYS A 404 -35.12 -12.46 -23.32
N ASP A 405 -35.70 -12.49 -24.52
CA ASP A 405 -37.06 -12.90 -24.89
C ASP A 405 -37.85 -11.76 -25.53
N ARG A 406 -37.57 -11.56 -26.83
CA ARG A 406 -38.54 -11.26 -27.88
C ARG A 406 -37.83 -11.49 -29.23
N ASP A 407 -37.64 -12.77 -29.55
CA ASP A 407 -38.09 -13.18 -30.88
C ASP A 407 -39.63 -13.11 -30.84
N ASP A 408 -40.21 -12.81 -31.99
CA ASP A 408 -41.64 -12.81 -32.30
C ASP A 408 -42.36 -11.46 -32.10
N ASP A 409 -42.37 -10.74 -33.22
CA ASP A 409 -43.57 -10.32 -33.95
C ASP A 409 -44.21 -8.95 -33.66
N GLU A 410 -44.18 -8.16 -34.75
CA GLU A 410 -45.31 -7.47 -35.37
C GLU A 410 -45.75 -6.09 -34.82
N ASP A 411 -45.41 -5.10 -35.65
CA ASP A 411 -46.32 -4.14 -36.29
C ASP A 411 -46.84 -2.88 -35.58
N GLU A 412 -46.48 -1.78 -36.25
CA GLU A 412 -47.31 -0.64 -36.68
C GLU A 412 -47.76 0.47 -35.71
N ASP A 413 -47.37 1.68 -36.13
CA ASP A 413 -48.12 2.94 -36.16
C ASP A 413 -48.16 3.90 -34.94
N LEU A 414 -47.39 4.98 -35.12
CA LEU A 414 -47.68 6.36 -34.65
C LEU A 414 -49.03 6.86 -35.24
N PRO A 415 -49.75 7.90 -34.72
CA PRO A 415 -49.21 9.18 -34.23
C PRO A 415 -50.10 9.89 -33.12
N PRO A 416 -49.84 11.18 -32.75
CA PRO A 416 -50.41 11.86 -31.57
C PRO A 416 -51.68 12.70 -31.85
N TRP A 417 -52.12 13.50 -30.84
CA TRP A 417 -53.31 14.40 -30.74
C TRP A 417 -54.63 13.65 -30.40
N VAL A 418 -55.45 13.96 -29.38
CA VAL A 418 -56.16 15.22 -29.02
C VAL A 418 -56.79 15.05 -27.62
N ASN A 419 -56.86 16.11 -26.80
CA ASN A 419 -57.79 16.21 -25.67
C ASN A 419 -59.21 16.51 -26.17
N GLY A 420 -60.25 15.81 -25.70
CA GLY A 420 -61.62 16.33 -25.69
C GLY A 420 -62.72 15.34 -26.09
N GLU A 421 -63.64 15.15 -25.13
CA GLU A 421 -64.95 14.47 -25.16
C GLU A 421 -64.99 12.93 -25.14
#